data_AF-A0A8J7EAN1-F1
#
_entry.id   AF-A0A8J7EAN1-F1
#
_cell.length_a   1.000
_cell.length_b   1.000
_cell.length_c   1.000
_cell.angle_alpha   90.00
_cell.angle_beta   90.00
_cell.angle_gamma   90.00
#
_symmetry.space_group_name_H-M   'P 1'
#
loop_
_entity.id
_entity.type
_entity.pdbx_description
1 polymer ?
#
loop_
_entity_poly.entity_id
_entity_poly.type
_entity_poly.pdbx_seq_one_letter_code
_entity_poly.pdbx_strand_id
1 'polypeptide(L)' 'MIQPAILEKLEALPESLQTEVLHYIEFLSARYAEKPVGAEPKAEKRGGLGILKGKIWMSEDFDEPLEDMKEYM' A
#
# COMPACT_ATOMS: atom_id res chain seq x y z
N MET A 1 10.30 0.27 -31.75
CA MET A 1 10.82 -1.01 -31.23
C MET A 1 11.98 -0.68 -30.30
N ILE A 2 11.79 -0.71 -28.97
CA ILE A 2 12.84 -0.33 -28.00
C ILE A 2 13.74 -1.53 -27.64
N GLN A 3 13.25 -2.75 -27.89
CA GLN A 3 13.95 -4.02 -27.66
C GLN A 3 15.38 -4.07 -28.24
N PRO A 4 15.63 -3.71 -29.52
CA PRO A 4 16.99 -3.77 -30.07
C PRO A 4 17.96 -2.80 -29.40
N ALA A 5 17.50 -1.61 -29.01
CA ALA A 5 18.33 -0.63 -28.30
C ALA A 5 18.66 -1.06 -26.86
N ILE A 6 17.77 -1.82 -26.21
CA ILE A 6 18.05 -2.40 -24.89
C ILE A 6 19.15 -3.45 -24.99
N LEU A 7 19.11 -4.33 -26.00
CA LEU A 7 20.13 -5.37 -26.19
C LEU A 7 21.52 -4.77 -26.44
N GLU A 8 21.62 -3.78 -27.33
CA GLU A 8 22.89 -3.10 -27.62
C GLU A 8 23.49 -2.44 -26.36
N LYS A 9 22.64 -1.85 -25.50
CA LYS A 9 23.07 -1.25 -24.23
C LYS A 9 23.41 -2.31 -23.19
N LEU A 10 22.73 -3.45 -23.18
CA LEU A 10 22.99 -4.55 -22.25
C LEU A 10 24.35 -5.21 -22.53
N GLU A 11 24.68 -5.44 -23.81
CA GLU A 11 25.96 -6.02 -24.23
C GLU A 11 27.16 -5.11 -23.92
N ALA A 12 26.96 -3.79 -23.90
CA ALA A 12 27.99 -2.83 -23.52
C ALA A 12 28.26 -2.73 -22.01
N LEU A 13 27.44 -3.38 -21.17
CA LEU A 13 27.53 -3.30 -19.71
C LEU A 13 28.34 -4.47 -19.13
N PRO A 14 29.09 -4.25 -18.03
CA PRO A 14 29.67 -5.31 -17.22
C PRO A 14 28.60 -6.25 -16.64
N GLU A 15 28.96 -7.50 -16.39
CA GLU A 15 28.08 -8.56 -15.89
C GLU A 15 27.35 -8.19 -14.58
N SER A 16 27.99 -7.41 -13.71
CA SER A 16 27.37 -6.88 -12.49
C SER A 16 26.15 -5.99 -12.76
N LEU A 17 26.26 -5.09 -13.75
CA LEU A 17 25.16 -4.18 -14.12
C LEU A 17 24.08 -4.90 -14.92
N GLN A 18 24.42 -5.96 -15.66
CA GLN A 18 23.42 -6.81 -16.33
C GLN A 18 22.51 -7.51 -15.30
N THR A 19 23.08 -7.90 -14.15
CA THR A 19 22.32 -8.51 -13.05
C THR A 19 21.34 -7.52 -12.42
N GLU A 20 21.75 -6.26 -12.24
CA GLU A 20 20.84 -5.20 -11.77
C GLU A 20 19.69 -4.94 -12.76
N VAL A 21 19.98 -4.94 -14.06
CA VAL A 21 18.95 -4.80 -15.10
C VAL A 21 17.96 -5.98 -15.05
N LEU A 22 18.46 -7.21 -14.87
CA LEU A 22 17.62 -8.39 -14.72
C LEU A 22 16.69 -8.27 -13.50
N HIS A 23 17.22 -7.91 -12.34
CA HIS A 23 16.41 -7.67 -11.14
C HIS A 23 15.36 -6.58 -11.35
N TYR A 24 15.69 -5.52 -12.09
CA TYR A 24 14.74 -4.45 -12.38
C TYR A 24 13.62 -4.91 -13.31
N ILE A 25 13.92 -5.73 -14.32
CA ILE A 25 12.92 -6.33 -15.21
C ILE A 25 11.99 -7.27 -14.43
N GLU A 26 12.54 -8.09 -13.53
CA GLU A 26 11.76 -8.96 -12.64
C GLU A 26 10.86 -8.15 -11.70
N PHE A 27 11.39 -7.08 -11.10
CA PHE A 27 10.64 -6.17 -10.26
C PHE A 27 9.48 -5.51 -11.02
N LEU A 28 9.71 -5.00 -12.22
CA LEU A 28 8.65 -4.43 -13.06
C LEU A 28 7.61 -5.49 -13.41
N SER A 29 8.05 -6.69 -13.79
CA SER A 29 7.14 -7.79 -14.12
C SER A 29 6.27 -8.16 -12.93
N ALA A 30 6.83 -8.33 -11.73
CA ALA A 30 6.06 -8.62 -10.52
C ALA A 30 5.12 -7.47 -10.13
N ARG A 31 5.61 -6.23 -10.16
CA ARG A 31 4.84 -5.02 -9.80
C ARG A 31 3.61 -4.81 -10.68
N TYR A 32 3.70 -5.16 -11.95
CA TYR A 32 2.63 -4.96 -12.93
C TYR A 32 1.91 -6.27 -13.32
N ALA A 33 2.40 -7.44 -12.90
CA ALA A 33 1.68 -8.72 -13.07
C ALA A 33 0.48 -8.84 -12.11
N GLU A 34 0.57 -8.29 -10.90
CA GLU A 34 -0.55 -8.33 -9.94
C GLU A 34 -1.54 -7.17 -10.07
N LYS A 35 -1.19 -6.14 -10.84
CA LYS A 35 -2.09 -5.01 -11.12
C LYS A 35 -2.49 -5.05 -12.59
N PRO A 36 -3.73 -5.46 -12.92
CA PRO A 36 -4.24 -5.25 -14.25
C PRO A 36 -4.09 -3.76 -14.58
N VAL A 37 -3.41 -3.47 -15.69
CA VAL A 37 -3.25 -2.12 -16.22
C VAL A 37 -4.66 -1.59 -16.52
N GLY A 38 -5.21 -0.81 -15.59
CA GLY A 38 -6.60 -0.32 -15.62
C GLY A 38 -7.42 -0.58 -14.35
N ALA A 39 -6.95 -1.43 -13.43
CA ALA A 39 -7.52 -1.47 -12.10
C ALA A 39 -6.91 -0.33 -11.28
N GLU A 40 -7.68 0.74 -11.10
CA GLU A 40 -7.47 1.67 -9.99
C GLU A 40 -7.18 0.84 -8.73
N PRO A 41 -6.24 1.25 -7.87
CA PRO A 41 -6.14 0.64 -6.57
C PRO A 41 -7.53 0.80 -5.96
N LYS A 42 -8.30 -0.29 -5.89
CA LYS A 42 -9.42 -0.38 -4.97
C LYS A 42 -8.73 -0.26 -3.62
N ALA A 43 -8.54 0.98 -3.17
CA ALA A 43 -8.46 1.28 -1.78
C ALA A 43 -9.66 0.52 -1.22
N GLU A 44 -9.40 -0.58 -0.53
CA GLU A 44 -10.39 -1.16 0.33
C GLU A 44 -10.87 0.03 1.14
N LYS A 45 -12.10 0.48 0.88
CA LYS A 45 -12.67 1.64 1.56
C LYS A 45 -12.89 1.17 3.00
N ARG A 46 -11.81 1.10 3.78
CA ARG A 46 -11.83 0.82 5.21
C ARG A 46 -12.57 1.98 5.81
N GLY A 47 -13.82 1.75 6.17
CA GLY A 47 -14.59 2.69 6.95
C GLY A 47 -14.93 3.98 6.24
N GLY A 48 -16.12 4.02 5.62
CA GLY A 48 -16.78 5.31 5.38
C GLY A 48 -17.20 5.96 6.70
N LEU A 49 -17.48 7.27 6.66
CA LEU A 49 -18.08 7.99 7.79
C LEU A 49 -19.38 7.27 8.21
N GLY A 50 -19.48 6.87 9.48
CA GLY A 50 -20.66 6.20 10.02
C GLY A 50 -20.72 4.67 9.86
N ILE A 51 -19.64 3.98 9.49
CA ILE A 51 -19.62 2.50 9.43
C ILE A 51 -19.97 1.79 10.75
N LEU A 52 -19.80 2.48 11.88
CA LEU A 52 -20.11 1.97 13.22
C LEU A 52 -21.43 2.54 13.78
N LYS A 53 -22.20 3.30 12.98
CA LYS A 53 -23.48 3.86 13.42
C LYS A 53 -24.44 2.73 13.80
N GLY A 54 -24.95 2.77 15.03
CA GLY A 54 -25.84 1.74 15.57
C GLY A 54 -25.16 0.42 15.97
N LYS A 55 -23.83 0.32 15.84
CA LYS A 55 -23.04 -0.84 16.32
C LYS A 55 -22.35 -0.57 17.67
N ILE A 56 -22.36 0.67 18.12
CA ILE A 56 -21.79 1.10 19.40
C ILE A 56 -22.94 1.50 20.31
N TRP A 57 -22.91 1.01 21.54
CA TRP A 57 -23.75 1.45 22.64
C TRP A 57 -22.90 2.29 23.59
N MET A 58 -23.40 3.46 23.97
CA MET A 58 -22.77 4.37 24.92
C MET A 58 -23.64 4.38 26.17
N SER A 59 -23.02 4.22 27.34
CA SER A 59 -23.71 4.27 28.62
C SER A 59 -24.08 5.71 28.98
N GLU A 60 -25.10 5.88 29.82
CA GLU A 60 -25.59 7.21 30.22
C GLU A 60 -24.59 7.97 31.11
N ASP A 61 -23.66 7.25 31.75
CA ASP A 61 -22.61 7.74 32.63
C ASP A 61 -21.26 8.00 31.91
N PHE A 62 -21.23 7.97 30.57
CA PHE A 62 -19.98 8.12 29.80
C PHE A 62 -19.22 9.43 30.08
N ASP A 63 -19.97 10.52 30.33
CA ASP A 63 -19.40 11.83 30.64
C ASP A 63 -18.96 11.95 32.11
N GLU A 64 -19.26 10.97 32.97
CA GLU A 64 -18.86 10.99 34.37
C GLU A 64 -17.37 10.66 34.54
N PRO A 65 -16.65 11.33 35.45
CA PRO A 65 -15.27 11.02 35.73
C PRO A 65 -15.15 9.62 36.33
N LEU A 66 -14.22 8.82 35.79
CA LEU A 66 -13.85 7.53 36.37
C LEU A 66 -13.42 7.73 37.83
N GLU A 67 -13.76 6.78 38.69
CA GLU A 67 -13.52 6.90 40.13
C GLU A 67 -12.05 7.20 40.46
N ASP A 68 -11.12 6.57 39.75
CA ASP A 68 -9.68 6.79 39.87
C ASP A 68 -9.18 8.13 39.26
N MET A 69 -10.01 8.78 38.44
CA MET A 69 -9.70 10.04 37.78
C MET A 69 -10.39 11.26 38.42
N LYS A 70 -11.24 11.04 39.44
CA LYS A 70 -11.95 12.11 40.17
C LYS A 70 -11.00 13.10 40.86
N GLU A 71 -9.81 12.67 41.26
CA GLU A 71 -8.83 13.53 41.93
C GLU A 71 -8.14 14.52 40.96
N TYR A 72 -8.29 14.31 39.64
CA TYR A 72 -7.57 15.06 38.60
C TYR A 72 -8.45 15.98 37.73
N MET A 73 -9.76 16.00 37.95
CA MET A 73 -10.76 16.86 37.26
C MET A 73 -11.23 17.99 38.17
#